data_AF-A0A1C6MXV9-F1
#
_entry.id   AF-A0A1C6MXV9-F1
#
_cell.length_a   1.000
_cell.length_b   1.000
_cell.length_c   1.000
_cell.angle_alpha   90.00
_cell.angle_beta   90.00
_cell.angle_gamma   90.00
#
_symmetry.space_group_name_H-M   'P 1'
#
loop_
_entity.id
_entity.type
_entity.pdbx_description
1 polymer ?
#
loop_
_entity_poly.entity_id
_entity_poly.type
_entity_poly.pdbx_seq_one_letter_code
_entity_poly.pdbx_strand_id
1 'polypeptide(L)'
;MATMDRRSVLQLTSAAAVAGGLVVGVGGAAHAARRAARRIVLTGRRTGANIPDLLTVGVPYFVRYDLSDEQGASVGTESAHCLPVVVGLDGSSVLATLVLSLDDGLITAATAFQRPLPAVTETPVNARPWSHVFAITGGTEAYIGAAGSITIEHLTRDESVLTVDLADTSL
;
A
#
# COMPACT_ATOMS: atom_id res chain seq x y z
N MET A 1 -12.31 -47.68 24.03
CA MET A 1 -12.41 -47.33 22.60
C MET A 1 -11.64 -46.03 22.39
N ALA A 2 -10.46 -46.15 21.79
CA ALA A 2 -9.65 -45.00 21.37
C ALA A 2 -10.11 -44.57 19.98
N THR A 3 -10.32 -43.28 19.78
CA THR A 3 -10.39 -42.67 18.46
C THR A 3 -9.16 -41.80 18.30
N MET A 4 -8.28 -42.22 17.40
CA MET A 4 -7.11 -41.49 16.93
C MET A 4 -7.41 -41.09 15.49
N ASP A 5 -7.27 -39.82 15.13
CA ASP A 5 -6.85 -39.38 13.78
C ASP A 5 -6.42 -37.91 13.82
N ARG A 6 -5.11 -37.62 13.67
CA ARG A 6 -4.37 -37.36 12.41
C ARG A 6 -4.46 -35.91 11.95
N ARG A 7 -3.42 -35.14 12.28
CA ARG A 7 -2.50 -34.52 11.29
C ARG A 7 -1.45 -33.69 12.02
N SER A 8 -0.29 -34.31 12.16
CA SER A 8 0.95 -33.74 12.64
C SER A 8 1.72 -33.06 11.49
N VAL A 9 2.79 -32.36 11.90
CA VAL A 9 4.02 -32.01 11.13
C VAL A 9 3.85 -30.86 10.11
N LEU A 10 4.74 -29.87 9.96
CA LEU A 10 6.17 -29.75 10.27
C LEU A 10 6.54 -28.32 10.75
N GLN A 11 7.34 -28.24 11.81
CA GLN A 11 8.32 -27.17 11.99
C GLN A 11 9.42 -27.35 10.94
N LEU A 12 9.72 -26.31 10.17
CA LEU A 12 10.89 -26.27 9.29
C LEU A 12 11.92 -25.33 9.90
N THR A 13 12.87 -25.93 10.62
CA THR A 13 14.20 -25.38 10.84
C THR A 13 14.99 -25.54 9.54
N SER A 14 15.55 -24.45 9.01
CA SER A 14 16.59 -24.50 8.00
C SER A 14 17.68 -23.51 8.37
N ALA A 15 18.72 -24.02 9.02
CA ALA A 15 20.00 -23.36 9.14
C ALA A 15 20.74 -23.53 7.81
N ALA A 16 21.06 -22.42 7.15
CA ALA A 16 22.01 -22.40 6.04
C ALA A 16 23.22 -21.57 6.49
N ALA A 17 24.34 -22.25 6.71
CA ALA A 17 25.64 -21.60 6.84
C ALA A 17 26.05 -21.10 5.45
N VAL A 18 26.29 -19.80 5.32
CA VAL A 18 27.00 -19.23 4.16
C VAL A 18 28.35 -18.74 4.66
N ALA A 19 29.37 -19.57 4.45
CA ALA A 19 30.74 -19.11 4.36
C ALA A 19 30.97 -18.59 2.93
N GLY A 20 31.34 -17.32 2.81
CA GLY A 20 31.65 -16.72 1.51
C GLY A 20 31.93 -15.24 1.67
N GLY A 21 33.21 -14.89 1.76
CA GLY A 21 33.67 -13.51 1.93
C GLY A 21 33.29 -12.62 0.75
N LEU A 22 32.93 -11.36 1.05
CA LEU A 22 32.87 -10.30 0.05
C LEU A 22 33.69 -9.10 0.51
N VAL A 23 34.61 -8.71 -0.35
CA VAL A 23 35.48 -7.55 -0.25
C VAL A 23 34.63 -6.28 -0.16
N VAL A 24 34.77 -5.54 0.94
CA VAL A 24 34.06 -4.26 1.14
C VAL A 24 34.78 -3.19 0.34
N GLY A 25 34.32 -2.93 -0.88
CA GLY A 25 34.72 -1.75 -1.64
C GLY A 25 34.24 -0.49 -0.92
N VAL A 26 35.14 0.46 -0.68
CA VAL A 26 34.92 1.70 0.10
C VAL A 26 33.82 2.61 -0.48
N GLY A 27 33.37 2.36 -1.73
CA GLY A 27 32.20 3.03 -2.33
C GLY A 27 30.82 2.44 -1.97
N GLY A 28 30.77 1.28 -1.31
CA GLY A 28 29.52 0.57 -1.00
C GLY A 28 28.78 1.09 0.25
N ALA A 29 29.50 1.70 1.21
CA ALA A 29 28.90 2.10 2.49
C ALA A 29 27.93 3.29 2.35
N ALA A 30 28.19 4.24 1.45
CA ALA A 30 27.31 5.39 1.22
C ALA A 30 26.03 5.03 0.45
N HIS A 31 26.06 3.98 -0.37
CA HIS A 31 24.88 3.47 -1.07
C HIS A 31 24.10 2.44 -0.24
N ALA A 32 24.80 1.65 0.60
CA ALA A 32 24.18 0.76 1.58
C ALA A 32 23.46 1.52 2.70
N ALA A 33 23.95 2.70 3.11
CA ALA A 33 23.29 3.54 4.10
C ALA A 33 21.94 4.11 3.64
N ARG A 34 21.73 4.28 2.32
CA ARG A 34 20.45 4.78 1.77
C ARG A 34 19.33 3.71 1.77
N ARG A 35 19.68 2.44 1.97
CA ARG A 35 18.76 1.28 1.91
C ARG A 35 18.24 0.81 3.28
N ALA A 36 18.70 1.44 4.37
CA ALA A 36 18.41 1.03 5.74
C ALA A 36 17.17 1.70 6.37
N ALA A 37 16.44 2.54 5.64
CA ALA A 37 15.15 3.10 6.07
C ALA A 37 14.07 2.74 5.03
N ARG A 38 13.54 1.51 5.10
CA ARG A 38 12.54 0.97 4.17
C ARG A 38 11.12 1.48 4.43
N ARG A 39 10.98 2.68 4.98
CA ARG A 39 9.70 3.34 5.22
C ARG A 39 9.69 4.68 4.51
N ILE A 40 8.70 4.90 3.66
CA ILE A 40 8.47 6.17 2.95
C ILE A 40 7.17 6.76 3.48
N VAL A 41 7.18 8.02 3.87
CA VAL A 41 5.98 8.75 4.28
C VAL A 41 5.70 9.83 3.25
N LEU A 42 4.48 9.81 2.71
CA LEU A 42 4.03 10.73 1.67
C LEU A 42 2.73 11.40 2.10
N THR A 43 2.56 12.66 1.74
CA THR A 43 1.29 13.37 1.83
C THR A 43 0.64 13.40 0.44
N GLY A 44 -0.62 12.97 0.37
CA GLY A 44 -1.42 12.99 -0.85
C GLY A 44 -2.44 14.13 -0.82
N ARG A 45 -2.50 14.91 -1.90
CA ARG A 45 -3.59 15.86 -2.15
C ARG A 45 -4.35 15.47 -3.42
N ARG A 46 -5.67 15.27 -3.30
CA ARG A 46 -6.50 14.81 -4.42
C ARG A 46 -6.51 15.82 -5.54
N THR A 47 -6.26 15.35 -6.77
CA THR A 47 -6.29 16.16 -8.00
C THR A 47 -7.34 15.70 -9.01
N GLY A 48 -7.97 14.54 -8.77
CA GLY A 48 -9.07 14.06 -9.60
C GLY A 48 -9.74 12.84 -9.01
N ALA A 49 -11.05 12.74 -9.23
CA ALA A 49 -11.84 11.57 -8.88
C ALA A 49 -13.14 11.57 -9.68
N ASN A 50 -13.73 10.39 -9.84
CA ASN A 50 -15.10 10.23 -10.34
C ASN A 50 -15.93 9.35 -9.38
N ILE A 51 -15.73 9.52 -8.07
CA ILE A 51 -16.48 8.79 -7.06
C ILE A 51 -17.96 9.20 -7.19
N PRO A 52 -18.89 8.25 -7.39
CA PRO A 52 -20.31 8.58 -7.41
C PRO A 52 -20.82 8.83 -5.98
N ASP A 53 -21.86 9.67 -5.84
CA ASP A 53 -22.57 9.89 -4.57
C ASP A 53 -23.13 8.59 -3.98
N LEU A 54 -23.43 7.62 -4.84
CA LEU A 54 -23.89 6.29 -4.46
C LEU A 54 -23.03 5.25 -5.17
N LEU A 55 -22.29 4.46 -4.41
CA LEU A 55 -21.56 3.32 -4.94
C LEU A 55 -22.55 2.28 -5.49
N THR A 56 -22.25 1.75 -6.66
CA THR A 56 -23.00 0.67 -7.29
C THR A 56 -22.08 -0.53 -7.49
N VAL A 57 -22.53 -1.72 -7.10
CA VAL A 57 -21.76 -2.96 -7.29
C VAL A 57 -21.39 -3.11 -8.76
N GLY A 58 -20.12 -3.38 -9.03
CA GLY A 58 -19.59 -3.58 -10.39
C GLY A 58 -19.32 -2.30 -11.18
N VAL A 59 -19.63 -1.10 -10.66
CA VAL A 59 -19.34 0.18 -11.33
C VAL A 59 -18.02 0.74 -10.81
N PRO A 60 -16.96 0.80 -11.62
CA PRO A 60 -15.66 1.25 -11.15
C PRO A 60 -15.60 2.77 -10.99
N TYR A 61 -14.73 3.22 -10.10
CA TYR A 61 -14.33 4.62 -9.97
C TYR A 61 -12.81 4.72 -9.81
N PHE A 62 -12.27 5.93 -9.97
CA PHE A 62 -10.87 6.23 -9.80
C PHE A 62 -10.68 7.43 -8.86
N VAL A 63 -9.48 7.48 -8.30
CA VAL A 63 -8.95 8.66 -7.60
C VAL A 63 -7.50 8.88 -8.02
N ARG A 64 -7.08 10.15 -8.00
CA ARG A 64 -5.72 10.58 -8.29
C ARG A 64 -5.27 11.63 -7.28
N TYR A 65 -4.03 11.52 -6.83
CA TYR A 65 -3.41 12.45 -5.90
C TYR A 65 -2.04 12.91 -6.41
N ASP A 66 -1.68 14.14 -6.11
CA ASP A 66 -0.29 14.57 -6.11
C ASP A 66 0.33 14.15 -4.78
N LEU A 67 1.58 13.67 -4.82
CA LEU A 67 2.30 13.18 -3.64
C LEU A 67 3.44 14.14 -3.31
N SER A 68 3.61 14.41 -2.02
CA SER A 68 4.73 15.18 -1.49
C SER A 68 5.42 14.45 -0.35
N ASP A 69 6.72 14.64 -0.19
CA ASP A 69 7.48 14.10 0.95
C ASP A 69 7.22 14.87 2.26
N GLU A 70 7.89 14.48 3.33
CA GLU A 70 7.78 15.13 4.65
C GLU A 70 8.27 16.59 4.65
N GLN A 71 9.09 16.99 3.67
CA GLN A 71 9.55 18.36 3.50
C GLN A 71 8.60 19.19 2.62
N GLY A 72 7.54 18.57 2.09
CA GLY A 72 6.57 19.20 1.21
C GLY A 72 7.03 19.33 -0.24
N ALA A 73 8.13 18.68 -0.63
CA ALA A 73 8.55 18.62 -2.02
C ALA A 73 7.65 17.63 -2.78
N SER A 74 7.23 17.99 -3.99
CA SER A 74 6.51 17.09 -4.88
C SER A 74 7.43 15.95 -5.31
N VAL A 75 6.98 14.69 -5.14
CA VAL A 75 7.79 13.49 -5.43
C VAL A 75 7.09 12.48 -6.33
N GLY A 76 5.86 12.78 -6.76
CA GLY A 76 5.13 11.91 -7.68
C GLY A 76 3.62 12.05 -7.62
N THR A 77 2.94 10.99 -8.08
CA THR A 77 1.47 10.89 -8.09
C THR A 77 1.00 9.52 -7.64
N GLU A 78 -0.21 9.46 -7.12
CA GLU A 78 -0.96 8.23 -6.86
C GLU A 78 -2.12 8.13 -7.84
N SER A 79 -2.39 6.94 -8.35
CA SER A 79 -3.63 6.62 -9.05
C SER A 79 -4.19 5.30 -8.54
N ALA A 80 -5.46 5.30 -8.14
CA ALA A 80 -6.15 4.08 -7.72
C ALA A 80 -7.43 3.85 -8.53
N HIS A 81 -7.63 2.59 -8.93
CA HIS A 81 -8.86 2.10 -9.52
C HIS A 81 -9.58 1.22 -8.51
N CYS A 82 -10.87 1.50 -8.31
CA CYS A 82 -11.69 0.89 -7.29
C CYS A 82 -12.92 0.26 -7.91
N LEU A 83 -13.30 -0.92 -7.41
CA LEU A 83 -14.49 -1.67 -7.80
C LEU A 83 -15.29 -2.04 -6.55
N PRO A 84 -16.46 -1.43 -6.32
CA PRO A 84 -17.39 -1.89 -5.30
C PRO A 84 -17.84 -3.32 -5.62
N VAL A 85 -17.61 -4.24 -4.69
CA VAL A 85 -18.03 -5.66 -4.82
C VAL A 85 -19.22 -5.99 -3.93
N VAL A 86 -19.40 -5.24 -2.84
CA VAL A 86 -20.58 -5.30 -1.97
C VAL A 86 -20.95 -3.89 -1.58
N VAL A 87 -22.24 -3.54 -1.65
CA VAL A 87 -22.78 -2.26 -1.18
C VAL A 87 -23.98 -2.58 -0.30
N GLY A 88 -23.96 -2.09 0.94
CA GLY A 88 -25.03 -2.33 1.91
C GLY A 88 -25.22 -1.14 2.86
N LEU A 89 -26.21 -1.28 3.73
CA LEU A 89 -26.58 -0.25 4.72
C LEU A 89 -25.53 -0.05 5.82
N ASP A 90 -24.55 -0.96 5.93
CA ASP A 90 -23.48 -0.93 6.94
C ASP A 90 -22.10 -0.56 6.35
N GLY A 91 -22.03 -0.30 5.03
CA GLY A 91 -20.79 0.04 4.35
C GLY A 91 -20.68 -0.55 2.95
N SER A 92 -19.52 -0.40 2.34
CA SER A 92 -19.22 -1.00 1.05
C SER A 92 -17.87 -1.71 1.08
N SER A 93 -17.82 -2.93 0.54
CA SER A 93 -16.56 -3.61 0.29
C SER A 93 -16.06 -3.21 -1.09
N VAL A 94 -14.81 -2.75 -1.16
CA VAL A 94 -14.18 -2.26 -2.38
C VAL A 94 -12.90 -3.04 -2.65
N LEU A 95 -12.78 -3.59 -3.86
CA LEU A 95 -11.52 -4.09 -4.39
C LEU A 95 -10.79 -2.90 -5.03
N ALA A 96 -9.50 -2.72 -4.76
CA ALA A 96 -8.73 -1.63 -5.35
C ALA A 96 -7.34 -2.06 -5.79
N THR A 97 -6.88 -1.44 -6.88
CA THR A 97 -5.49 -1.47 -7.34
C THR A 97 -4.95 -0.05 -7.35
N LEU A 98 -3.70 0.11 -6.93
CA LEU A 98 -3.03 1.38 -6.72
C LEU A 98 -1.67 1.37 -7.41
N VAL A 99 -1.34 2.50 -8.03
CA VAL A 99 -0.01 2.79 -8.59
C VAL A 99 0.50 4.07 -7.96
N LEU A 100 1.65 4.00 -7.31
CA LEU A 100 2.47 5.16 -6.98
C LEU A 100 3.48 5.36 -8.10
N SER A 101 3.44 6.51 -8.76
CA SER A 101 4.43 6.93 -9.74
C SER A 101 5.32 7.99 -9.10
N LEU A 102 6.47 7.55 -8.58
CA LEU A 102 7.44 8.39 -7.91
C LEU A 102 8.56 8.78 -8.88
N ASP A 103 9.35 9.80 -8.53
CA ASP A 103 10.43 10.31 -9.38
C ASP A 103 11.53 9.27 -9.70
N ASP A 104 11.66 8.21 -8.90
CA ASP A 104 12.65 7.15 -9.02
C ASP A 104 12.06 5.75 -9.27
N GLY A 105 10.78 5.69 -9.64
CA GLY A 105 10.14 4.47 -10.12
C GLY A 105 8.66 4.32 -9.76
N LEU A 106 8.11 3.15 -10.09
CA LEU A 106 6.72 2.81 -9.83
C LEU A 106 6.60 1.79 -8.69
N ILE A 107 5.57 1.92 -7.87
CA ILE A 107 5.11 0.89 -6.93
C ILE A 107 3.66 0.53 -7.28
N THR A 108 3.39 -0.76 -7.44
CA THR A 108 2.02 -1.29 -7.65
C THR A 108 1.54 -2.00 -6.40
N ALA A 109 0.27 -1.86 -6.07
CA ALA A 109 -0.33 -2.48 -4.90
C ALA A 109 -1.80 -2.84 -5.13
N ALA A 110 -2.33 -3.79 -4.35
CA ALA A 110 -3.72 -4.21 -4.43
C ALA A 110 -4.31 -4.50 -3.04
N THR A 111 -5.64 -4.38 -2.91
CA THR A 111 -6.35 -4.63 -1.66
C THR A 111 -7.82 -4.95 -1.89
N ALA A 112 -8.48 -5.44 -0.84
CA ALA A 112 -9.91 -5.30 -0.63
C ALA A 112 -10.16 -4.73 0.77
N PHE A 113 -10.96 -3.68 0.90
CA PHE A 113 -11.22 -3.02 2.18
C PHE A 113 -12.70 -2.69 2.39
N GLN A 114 -13.07 -2.50 3.66
CA GLN A 114 -14.36 -1.96 4.07
C GLN A 114 -14.30 -0.44 4.05
N ARG A 115 -15.15 0.17 3.24
CA ARG A 115 -15.29 1.61 3.13
C ARG A 115 -16.40 2.08 4.08
N PRO A 116 -16.09 2.97 5.06
CA PRO A 116 -17.05 3.40 6.07
C PRO A 116 -18.16 4.28 5.49
N LEU A 117 -19.29 4.34 6.21
CA LEU A 117 -20.47 5.15 5.87
C LEU A 117 -20.38 6.62 6.35
N PRO A 118 -21.19 7.52 5.74
CA PRO A 118 -21.82 7.31 4.45
C PRO A 118 -20.70 7.12 3.44
N ALA A 119 -20.86 6.18 2.50
CA ALA A 119 -19.83 5.82 1.53
C ALA A 119 -19.66 6.96 0.49
N VAL A 120 -19.53 8.20 0.97
CA VAL A 120 -19.64 9.48 0.30
C VAL A 120 -21.10 9.87 0.02
N THR A 121 -21.83 10.28 1.07
CA THR A 121 -22.48 11.58 0.89
C THR A 121 -21.34 12.57 0.93
N GLU A 122 -20.96 13.08 -0.23
CA GLU A 122 -19.87 14.02 -0.43
C GLU A 122 -20.08 15.38 0.27
N THR A 123 -21.17 15.47 1.04
CA THR A 123 -21.47 16.58 1.92
C THR A 123 -20.45 16.60 3.07
N PRO A 124 -19.71 17.69 3.28
CA PRO A 124 -18.52 17.77 4.14
C PRO A 124 -18.85 17.79 5.64
N VAL A 125 -19.95 17.17 6.08
CA VAL A 125 -20.51 17.50 7.39
C VAL A 125 -19.73 16.83 8.53
N ASN A 126 -19.10 15.67 8.33
CA ASN A 126 -18.21 15.03 9.31
C ASN A 126 -17.41 13.86 8.70
N ALA A 127 -16.40 14.13 7.85
CA ALA A 127 -15.50 13.08 7.40
C ALA A 127 -14.73 12.53 8.61
N ARG A 128 -15.01 11.29 9.00
CA ARG A 128 -14.25 10.62 10.05
C ARG A 128 -12.93 10.12 9.46
N PRO A 129 -11.79 10.35 10.13
CA PRO A 129 -10.54 9.72 9.72
C PRO A 129 -10.70 8.21 9.66
N TRP A 130 -10.19 7.61 8.60
CA TRP A 130 -10.19 6.16 8.43
C TRP A 130 -8.96 5.74 7.64
N SER A 131 -8.59 4.47 7.76
CA SER A 131 -7.42 3.94 7.08
C SER A 131 -7.70 2.57 6.46
N HIS A 132 -6.86 2.22 5.49
CA HIS A 132 -6.80 0.89 4.91
C HIS A 132 -5.40 0.58 4.40
N VAL A 133 -5.16 -0.70 4.13
CA VAL A 133 -3.83 -1.22 3.77
C VAL A 133 -3.88 -1.89 2.41
N PHE A 134 -2.90 -1.58 1.56
CA PHE A 134 -2.61 -2.32 0.34
C PHE A 134 -1.41 -3.24 0.54
N ALA A 135 -1.43 -4.39 -0.11
CA ALA A 135 -0.26 -5.23 -0.31
C ALA A 135 0.47 -4.78 -1.58
N ILE A 136 1.77 -4.53 -1.48
CA ILE A 136 2.60 -4.20 -2.64
C ILE A 136 2.77 -5.46 -3.50
N THR A 137 2.47 -5.32 -4.78
CA THR A 137 2.48 -6.41 -5.77
C THR A 137 3.68 -6.35 -6.71
N GLY A 138 4.46 -5.27 -6.68
CA GLY A 138 5.67 -5.11 -7.48
C GLY A 138 6.08 -3.65 -7.65
N GLY A 139 7.16 -3.43 -8.40
CA GLY A 139 7.64 -2.10 -8.72
C GLY A 139 8.71 -2.08 -9.83
N THR A 140 9.11 -0.88 -10.24
CA THR A 140 10.13 -0.63 -11.27
C THR A 140 11.28 0.20 -10.71
N GLU A 141 12.39 0.28 -11.45
CA GLU A 141 13.55 1.12 -11.11
C GLU A 141 14.06 0.93 -9.67
N ALA A 142 13.99 1.95 -8.80
CA ALA A 142 14.39 1.85 -7.40
C ALA A 142 13.58 0.80 -6.61
N TYR A 143 12.41 0.42 -7.13
CA TYR A 143 11.44 -0.49 -6.51
C TYR A 143 11.35 -1.86 -7.21
N ILE A 144 12.34 -2.25 -8.02
CA ILE A 144 12.39 -3.62 -8.57
C ILE A 144 12.36 -4.65 -7.43
N GLY A 145 11.40 -5.57 -7.51
CA GLY A 145 11.19 -6.60 -6.49
C GLY A 145 10.57 -6.08 -5.19
N ALA A 146 10.00 -4.86 -5.19
CA ALA A 146 9.30 -4.32 -4.03
C ALA A 146 8.16 -5.24 -3.59
N ALA A 147 8.13 -5.49 -2.29
CA ALA A 147 7.08 -6.18 -1.56
C ALA A 147 6.89 -5.46 -0.22
N GLY A 148 5.75 -5.67 0.44
CA GLY A 148 5.41 -4.98 1.68
C GLY A 148 4.00 -4.42 1.65
N SER A 149 3.79 -3.27 2.29
CA SER A 149 2.46 -2.67 2.43
C SER A 149 2.45 -1.16 2.24
N ILE A 150 1.30 -0.64 1.84
CA ILE A 150 1.00 0.80 1.83
C ILE A 150 -0.21 1.01 2.73
N THR A 151 -0.02 1.73 3.83
CA THR A 151 -1.14 2.19 4.67
C THR A 151 -1.54 3.58 4.21
N ILE A 152 -2.83 3.78 3.92
CA ILE A 152 -3.38 5.09 3.56
C ILE A 152 -4.32 5.55 4.67
N GLU A 153 -3.97 6.67 5.29
CA GLU A 153 -4.78 7.37 6.27
C GLU A 153 -5.51 8.53 5.59
N HIS A 154 -6.83 8.49 5.56
CA HIS A 154 -7.68 9.53 4.97
C HIS A 154 -8.00 10.56 6.06
N LEU A 155 -7.31 11.69 6.04
CA LEU A 155 -7.48 12.76 7.04
C LEU A 155 -8.74 13.57 6.76
N THR A 156 -8.93 13.91 5.49
CA THR A 156 -10.11 14.61 4.99
C THR A 156 -10.59 13.93 3.72
N ARG A 157 -11.57 14.51 3.02
CA ARG A 157 -11.99 14.01 1.71
C ARG A 157 -10.84 14.01 0.71
N ASP A 158 -10.02 15.06 0.74
CA ASP A 158 -9.06 15.37 -0.33
C ASP A 158 -7.60 15.27 0.13
N GLU A 159 -7.36 14.99 1.40
CA GLU A 159 -6.02 14.85 1.97
C GLU A 159 -5.82 13.46 2.57
N SER A 160 -4.64 12.89 2.32
CA SER A 160 -4.26 11.58 2.83
C SER A 160 -2.79 11.54 3.22
N VAL A 161 -2.44 10.65 4.14
CA VAL A 161 -1.06 10.31 4.45
C VAL A 161 -0.84 8.85 4.05
N LEU A 162 0.20 8.60 3.27
CA LEU A 162 0.61 7.27 2.86
C LEU A 162 1.88 6.90 3.61
N THR A 163 1.86 5.74 4.25
CA THR A 163 3.06 5.08 4.75
C THR A 163 3.33 3.86 3.88
N VAL A 164 4.45 3.86 3.17
CA VAL A 164 4.95 2.72 2.39
C VAL A 164 6.01 2.00 3.23
N ASP A 165 5.72 0.78 3.64
CA ASP A 165 6.66 -0.10 4.34
C ASP A 165 7.15 -1.19 3.38
N LEU A 166 8.40 -1.10 2.93
CA LEU A 166 9.04 -2.07 2.04
C LEU A 166 9.67 -3.20 2.85
N ALA A 167 9.41 -4.44 2.46
CA ALA A 167 10.04 -5.61 3.07
C ALA A 167 11.53 -5.69 2.70
N ASP A 168 12.37 -6.04 3.68
CA ASP A 168 13.35 -7.14 3.61
C ASP A 168 13.52 -7.87 2.26
N THR A 169 14.14 -7.28 1.25
CA THR A 169 14.73 -8.04 0.11
C THR A 169 16.07 -8.61 0.57
N SER A 170 16.02 -9.66 1.38
CA SER A 170 17.18 -10.52 1.61
C SER A 170 17.36 -11.40 0.38
N LEU A 171 18.21 -10.95 -0.54
CA LEU A 171 18.77 -11.75 -1.62
C LEU A 171 20.18 -12.20 -1.22
#